data_AF-A0A6I9P562-F1
#
_entry.id   AF-A0A6I9P562-F1
#
_cell.length_a   1.000
_cell.length_b   1.000
_cell.length_c   1.000
_cell.angle_alpha   90.00
_cell.angle_beta   90.00
_cell.angle_gamma   90.00
#
_symmetry.space_group_name_H-M   'P 1'
#
loop_
_entity.id
_entity.type
_entity.pdbx_description
1 polymer ?
#
loop_
_entity_poly.entity_id
_entity_poly.type
_entity_poly.pdbx_seq_one_letter_code
_entity_poly.pdbx_strand_id
1 'polypeptide(L)'
;FFLILKVLEDSRQILISANMQPDDPFPMDDKIKEAYSHVVENTAFFGDVALRFPRIVHHYYDRNEDWDGMLRWGLNFCNQSGVFTGGAHQHVLTLMSQELGITEKSPDFINPYRTERDD
;
A
#
# COMPACT_ATOMS: atom_id res chain seq x y z
N PHE A 1 -12.08 -1.82 3.40
CA PHE A 1 -11.36 -1.36 2.20
C PHE A 1 -11.71 0.06 1.79
N PHE A 2 -12.99 0.39 1.56
CA PHE A 2 -13.37 1.74 1.11
C PHE A 2 -12.88 2.88 2.04
N LEU A 3 -13.00 2.71 3.36
CA LEU A 3 -12.50 3.69 4.33
C LEU A 3 -10.97 3.87 4.28
N ILE A 4 -10.23 2.77 4.09
CA ILE A 4 -8.75 2.78 4.03
C ILE A 4 -8.30 3.60 2.82
N LEU A 5 -8.89 3.34 1.66
CA LEU A 5 -8.55 4.04 0.43
C LEU A 5 -9.00 5.49 0.43
N LYS A 6 -10.15 5.78 1.03
CA LYS A 6 -10.60 7.16 1.22
C LYS A 6 -9.62 7.96 2.08
N VAL A 7 -9.18 7.41 3.22
CA VAL A 7 -8.19 8.07 4.09
C VAL A 7 -6.86 8.24 3.38
N LEU A 8 -6.43 7.24 2.61
CA LEU A 8 -5.20 7.30 1.84
C LEU A 8 -5.29 8.35 0.71
N GLU A 9 -6.44 8.47 0.04
CA GLU A 9 -6.72 9.53 -0.94
C GLU A 9 -6.67 10.93 -0.33
N ASP A 10 -7.41 11.13 0.76
CA ASP A 10 -7.47 12.41 1.47
C ASP A 10 -6.06 12.82 1.94
N SER A 11 -5.29 11.85 2.47
CA SER A 11 -3.91 12.07 2.94
C SER A 11 -2.95 12.35 1.78
N ARG A 12 -3.09 11.62 0.66
CA ARG A 12 -2.34 11.88 -0.57
C ARG A 12 -2.55 13.31 -1.07
N GLN A 13 -3.79 13.80 -1.07
CA GLN A 13 -4.10 15.17 -1.49
C GLN A 13 -3.41 16.21 -0.58
N ILE A 14 -3.35 15.95 0.73
CA ILE A 14 -2.63 16.82 1.67
C ILE A 14 -1.13 16.84 1.34
N LEU A 15 -0.51 15.68 1.11
CA LEU A 15 0.92 15.58 0.79
C LEU A 15 1.26 16.27 -0.55
N ILE A 16 0.42 16.06 -1.57
CA ILE A 16 0.58 16.72 -2.88
C ILE A 16 0.37 18.23 -2.76
N SER A 17 -0.64 18.69 -2.02
CA SER A 17 -0.91 20.11 -1.79
C SER A 17 0.22 20.78 -1.00
N ALA A 18 0.87 20.04 -0.11
CA ALA A 18 2.07 20.49 0.60
C ALA A 18 3.35 20.42 -0.25
N ASN A 19 3.26 19.94 -1.49
CA ASN A 19 4.37 19.73 -2.41
C ASN A 19 5.50 18.87 -1.79
N MET A 20 5.12 17.91 -0.95
CA MET A 20 6.05 17.01 -0.28
C MET A 20 6.51 15.90 -1.23
N GLN A 21 7.82 15.75 -1.37
CA GLN A 21 8.42 14.61 -2.05
C GLN A 21 8.57 13.44 -1.06
N PRO A 22 8.52 12.19 -1.54
CA PRO A 22 8.79 11.03 -0.68
C PRO A 22 10.22 11.02 -0.15
N ASP A 23 11.18 11.49 -0.95
CA ASP A 23 12.60 11.66 -0.58
C ASP A 23 12.87 12.86 0.34
N ASP A 24 11.86 13.72 0.59
CA ASP A 24 12.05 14.85 1.49
C ASP A 24 12.25 14.37 2.94
N PRO A 25 13.00 15.13 3.75
CA PRO A 25 13.12 14.86 5.17
C PRO A 25 11.74 14.90 5.85
N PHE A 26 11.59 14.05 6.86
CA PHE A 26 10.32 13.88 7.58
C PHE A 26 9.72 15.21 8.06
N PRO A 27 8.43 15.48 7.81
CA PRO A 27 7.80 16.76 8.12
C PRO A 27 7.81 17.10 9.61
N MET A 28 7.98 18.40 9.89
CA MET A 28 7.77 18.98 11.21
C MET A 28 6.31 19.38 11.44
N ASP A 29 5.55 19.68 10.38
CA ASP A 29 4.13 20.03 10.45
C ASP A 29 3.29 18.81 10.86
N ASP A 30 2.56 18.93 11.97
CA ASP A 30 1.72 17.85 12.51
C ASP A 30 0.70 17.34 11.49
N LYS A 31 0.12 18.23 10.69
CA LYS A 31 -0.87 17.86 9.66
C LYS A 31 -0.27 17.01 8.55
N ILE A 32 0.92 17.37 8.08
CA ILE A 32 1.59 16.65 6.99
C ILE A 32 2.16 15.33 7.53
N LYS A 33 2.68 15.35 8.75
CA LYS A 33 3.13 14.18 9.49
C LYS A 33 2.01 13.16 9.69
N GLU A 34 0.84 13.61 10.11
CA GLU A 34 -0.33 12.74 10.28
C GLU A 34 -0.77 12.15 8.93
N ALA A 35 -0.85 12.96 7.88
CA ALA A 35 -1.16 12.48 6.53
C ALA A 35 -0.13 11.46 6.02
N TYR A 36 1.16 11.71 6.26
CA TYR A 36 2.24 10.79 5.93
C TYR A 36 2.06 9.45 6.65
N SER A 37 1.86 9.48 7.97
CA SER A 37 1.60 8.27 8.77
C SER A 37 0.38 7.52 8.25
N HIS A 38 -0.71 8.22 7.95
CA HIS A 38 -1.91 7.60 7.38
C HIS A 38 -1.62 6.93 6.04
N VAL A 39 -0.87 7.54 5.12
CA VAL A 39 -0.53 6.89 3.84
C VAL A 39 0.25 5.61 4.09
N VAL A 40 1.30 5.69 4.91
CA VAL A 40 2.21 4.57 5.20
C VAL A 40 1.49 3.43 5.90
N GLU A 41 0.76 3.72 6.98
CA GLU A 41 0.01 2.73 7.76
C GLU A 41 -1.12 2.10 6.95
N ASN A 42 -1.90 2.90 6.20
CA ASN A 42 -2.99 2.35 5.39
C ASN A 42 -2.47 1.49 4.24
N THR A 43 -1.34 1.86 3.63
CA THR A 43 -0.71 1.05 2.56
C THR A 43 -0.22 -0.29 3.13
N ALA A 44 0.50 -0.27 4.25
CA ALA A 44 0.98 -1.50 4.91
C ALA A 44 -0.18 -2.39 5.37
N PHE A 45 -1.19 -1.80 6.02
CA PHE A 45 -2.37 -2.52 6.48
C PHE A 45 -3.16 -3.13 5.32
N PHE A 46 -3.31 -2.39 4.21
CA PHE A 46 -3.93 -2.92 3.00
C PHE A 46 -3.12 -4.12 2.47
N GLY A 47 -1.79 -4.03 2.44
CA GLY A 47 -0.92 -5.13 2.01
C GLY A 47 -1.11 -6.39 2.84
N ASP A 48 -1.14 -6.27 4.17
CA ASP A 48 -1.41 -7.40 5.05
C ASP A 48 -2.77 -8.04 4.78
N VAL A 49 -3.81 -7.24 4.56
CA VAL A 49 -5.15 -7.75 4.25
C VAL A 49 -5.21 -8.37 2.85
N ALA A 50 -4.53 -7.79 1.87
CA ALA A 50 -4.42 -8.31 0.51
C ALA A 50 -3.76 -9.68 0.49
N LEU A 51 -2.71 -9.87 1.29
CA LEU A 51 -2.03 -11.16 1.39
C LEU A 51 -2.82 -12.18 2.21
N ARG A 52 -3.53 -11.77 3.27
CA ARG A 52 -4.34 -12.70 4.09
C ARG A 52 -5.65 -13.10 3.42
N PHE A 53 -6.27 -12.19 2.66
CA PHE A 53 -7.59 -12.39 2.05
C PHE A 53 -7.59 -12.02 0.55
N PRO A 54 -6.74 -12.64 -0.28
CA PRO A 54 -6.57 -12.27 -1.67
C PRO A 54 -7.88 -12.37 -2.46
N ARG A 55 -8.71 -13.38 -2.18
CA ARG A 55 -10.02 -13.57 -2.85
C ARG A 55 -10.96 -12.37 -2.64
N ILE A 56 -11.01 -11.82 -1.43
CA ILE A 56 -11.85 -10.67 -1.10
C ILE A 56 -11.25 -9.41 -1.74
N VAL A 57 -9.94 -9.23 -1.65
CA VAL A 57 -9.28 -8.05 -2.19
C VAL A 57 -9.38 -7.99 -3.70
N HIS A 58 -9.11 -9.07 -4.43
CA HIS A 58 -9.31 -9.15 -5.88
C HIS A 58 -10.75 -8.82 -6.28
N HIS A 59 -11.75 -9.29 -5.52
CA HIS A 59 -13.14 -8.96 -5.79
C HIS A 59 -13.41 -7.44 -5.79
N TYR A 60 -12.79 -6.68 -4.90
CA TYR A 60 -12.95 -5.22 -4.87
C TYR A 60 -11.98 -4.50 -5.82
N TYR A 61 -10.75 -4.99 -5.93
CA TYR A 61 -9.67 -4.42 -6.72
C TYR A 61 -9.98 -4.49 -8.22
N ASP A 62 -10.35 -5.67 -8.72
CA ASP A 62 -10.63 -5.89 -10.15
C ASP A 62 -11.86 -5.10 -10.65
N ARG A 63 -12.69 -4.59 -9.72
CA ARG A 63 -13.88 -3.78 -10.02
C ARG A 63 -13.61 -2.27 -9.99
N ASN A 64 -12.48 -1.82 -9.47
CA ASN A 64 -12.19 -0.39 -9.31
C ASN A 64 -10.79 -0.05 -9.84
N GLU A 65 -10.71 0.50 -11.04
CA GLU A 65 -9.44 0.92 -11.66
C GLU A 65 -8.72 2.00 -10.83
N ASP A 66 -9.47 2.85 -10.12
CA ASP A 66 -8.89 3.88 -9.23
C ASP A 66 -8.04 3.26 -8.10
N TRP A 67 -8.34 2.03 -7.68
CA TRP A 67 -7.62 1.37 -6.60
C TRP A 67 -6.22 0.95 -7.06
N ASP A 68 -6.07 0.52 -8.31
CA ASP A 68 -4.76 0.20 -8.89
C ASP A 68 -3.85 1.43 -8.92
N GLY A 69 -4.36 2.56 -9.42
CA GLY A 69 -3.61 3.81 -9.45
C GLY A 69 -3.23 4.29 -8.03
N MET A 70 -4.15 4.16 -7.08
CA MET A 70 -3.91 4.58 -5.70
C MET A 70 -2.87 3.70 -4.99
N LEU A 71 -2.97 2.38 -5.11
CA LEU A 71 -2.01 1.46 -4.51
C LEU A 71 -0.64 1.57 -5.15
N ARG A 72 -0.56 1.71 -6.48
CA ARG A 72 0.70 1.99 -7.18
C ARG A 72 1.36 3.25 -6.64
N TRP A 73 0.57 4.31 -6.43
CA TRP A 73 1.08 5.55 -5.86
C TRP A 73 1.58 5.35 -4.43
N GLY A 74 0.80 4.70 -3.56
CA GLY A 74 1.18 4.45 -2.16
C GLY A 74 2.43 3.57 -2.03
N LEU A 75 2.54 2.52 -2.85
CA LEU A 75 3.72 1.65 -2.92
C LEU A 75 4.95 2.42 -3.35
N ASN A 76 4.83 3.23 -4.42
CA ASN A 76 5.93 4.04 -4.91
C ASN A 76 6.37 5.07 -3.87
N PHE A 77 5.40 5.73 -3.21
CA PHE A 77 5.66 6.67 -2.13
C PHE A 77 6.45 6.01 -0.98
N CYS A 78 6.00 4.85 -0.51
CA CYS A 78 6.66 4.13 0.58
C CYS A 78 8.06 3.60 0.19
N ASN A 79 8.24 3.20 -1.07
CA ASN A 79 9.53 2.74 -1.59
C ASN A 79 10.53 3.90 -1.73
N GLN A 80 10.09 5.05 -2.25
CA GLN A 80 10.95 6.23 -2.41
C GLN A 80 11.30 6.86 -1.05
N SER A 81 10.35 6.94 -0.13
CA SER A 81 10.62 7.49 1.21
C SER A 81 11.49 6.59 2.08
N GLY A 82 11.67 5.33 1.69
CA GLY A 82 12.48 4.37 2.42
C GLY A 82 11.95 4.01 3.81
N VAL A 83 10.69 4.37 4.13
CA VAL A 83 10.10 4.17 5.46
C VAL A 83 10.06 2.71 5.89
N PHE A 84 9.98 1.79 4.92
CA PHE A 84 9.96 0.36 5.15
C PHE A 84 11.28 -0.35 4.78
N THR A 85 12.31 0.38 4.34
CA THR A 85 13.57 -0.22 3.87
C THR A 85 14.20 -1.09 4.97
N GLY A 86 14.38 -2.38 4.69
CA GLY A 86 14.95 -3.37 5.60
C GLY A 86 13.98 -3.97 6.62
N GLY A 87 12.70 -3.59 6.59
CA GLY A 87 11.66 -4.10 7.49
C GLY A 87 10.80 -5.21 6.90
N ALA A 88 10.03 -5.89 7.77
CA ALA A 88 9.05 -6.91 7.34
C ALA A 88 7.98 -6.36 6.39
N HIS A 89 7.61 -5.08 6.56
CA HIS A 89 6.62 -4.41 5.72
C HIS A 89 7.07 -4.26 4.27
N GLN A 90 8.37 -4.05 3.99
CA GLN A 90 8.87 -4.00 2.60
C GLN A 90 8.61 -5.33 1.88
N HIS A 91 8.79 -6.44 2.59
CA HIS A 91 8.51 -7.76 2.04
C HIS A 91 7.01 -7.93 1.76
N VAL A 92 6.14 -7.56 2.71
CA VAL A 92 4.68 -7.56 2.55
C VAL A 92 4.24 -6.71 1.35
N LEU A 93 4.76 -5.49 1.21
CA LEU A 93 4.45 -4.59 0.09
C LEU A 93 4.87 -5.17 -1.27
N THR A 94 6.03 -5.84 -1.31
CA THR A 94 6.50 -6.52 -2.51
C THR A 94 5.59 -7.70 -2.87
N LEU A 95 5.24 -8.53 -1.88
CA LEU A 95 4.36 -9.68 -2.09
C LEU A 95 2.97 -9.25 -2.53
N MET A 96 2.37 -8.23 -1.91
CA MET A 96 1.03 -7.74 -2.32
C MET A 96 1.05 -7.20 -3.75
N SER A 97 2.15 -6.56 -4.15
CA SER A 97 2.29 -5.99 -5.49
C SER A 97 2.31 -7.10 -6.55
N GLN A 98 2.94 -8.24 -6.23
CA GLN A 98 2.93 -9.42 -7.09
C GLN A 98 1.57 -10.14 -7.06
N GLU A 99 0.89 -10.16 -5.91
CA GLU A 99 -0.43 -10.80 -5.80
C GLU A 99 -1.49 -10.05 -6.61
N LEU A 100 -1.51 -8.72 -6.50
CA LEU A 100 -2.45 -7.85 -7.22
C LEU A 100 -2.10 -7.65 -8.71
N GLY A 101 -0.97 -8.20 -9.19
CA GLY A 101 -0.52 -8.02 -10.57
C GLY A 101 0.00 -6.61 -10.88
N ILE A 102 0.36 -5.84 -9.84
CA ILE A 102 0.97 -4.51 -9.98
C ILE A 102 2.39 -4.63 -10.54
N THR A 103 3.13 -5.63 -10.07
CA THR A 103 4.49 -6.00 -10.51
C THR A 103 4.45 -7.38 -11.16
N GLU A 104 5.44 -7.67 -12.00
CA GLU A 104 5.61 -8.98 -12.63
C GLU A 104 5.60 -10.09 -11.57
N LYS A 105 4.62 -10.98 -11.66
CA LYS A 105 4.45 -12.09 -10.72
C LYS A 105 5.49 -13.14 -11.04
N SER A 106 6.38 -13.44 -10.09
CA SER A 106 7.31 -14.56 -10.26
C SER A 106 6.52 -15.86 -10.45
N PRO A 107 6.93 -16.75 -11.36
CA PRO A 107 6.26 -18.03 -11.57
C PRO A 107 6.28 -18.92 -10.30
N ASP A 108 7.25 -18.71 -9.41
CA ASP A 108 7.37 -19.38 -8.11
C ASP A 108 6.74 -18.59 -6.95
N PHE A 109 5.92 -17.57 -7.23
CA PHE A 109 5.29 -16.78 -6.17
C PHE A 109 4.27 -17.63 -5.40
N ILE A 110 4.60 -17.90 -4.13
CA ILE A 110 3.69 -18.48 -3.16
C ILE A 110 3.51 -17.45 -2.06
N ASN A 111 2.29 -16.94 -1.91
CA ASN A 111 1.94 -16.05 -0.82
C ASN A 111 1.99 -16.82 0.52
N PRO A 112 2.97 -16.55 1.40
CA PRO A 112 3.13 -17.29 2.66
C PRO A 112 2.03 -16.99 3.68
N TYR A 113 1.31 -15.87 3.50
CA TYR A 113 0.18 -15.47 4.34
C TYR A 113 -1.14 -16.09 3.88
N ARG A 114 -1.11 -16.84 2.76
CA ARG A 114 -2.22 -17.67 2.33
C ARG A 114 -2.34 -18.82 3.32
N THR A 115 -3.05 -18.59 4.41
CA THR A 115 -3.45 -19.65 5.32
C THR A 115 -4.35 -20.61 4.55
N GLU A 116 -3.87 -21.82 4.29
CA GLU A 116 -4.68 -22.94 3.82
C GLU A 116 -5.89 -23.10 4.75
N ARG A 117 -7.02 -22.52 4.34
CA ARG A 117 -8.38 -22.92 4.68
C ARG A 117 -9.27 -22.55 3.49
N ASP A 118 -8.98 -23.18 2.36
CA ASP A 118 -10.01 -23.50 1.39
C ASP A 118 -10.43 -24.96 1.71
N ASP A 119 -11.20 -25.15 2.79
CA ASP A 119 -12.09 -26.29 2.97
C ASP A 119 -13.53 -25.82 2.71
#